data_AF-A0A7C4GPD8-F1
#
_entry.id   AF-A0A7C4GPD8-F1
#
_cell.length_a   1.000
_cell.length_b   1.000
_cell.length_c   1.000
_cell.angle_alpha   90.00
_cell.angle_beta   90.00
_cell.angle_gamma   90.00
#
_symmetry.space_group_name_H-M   'P 1'
#
loop_
_entity.id
_entity.type
_entity.pdbx_description
1 polymer ?
#
loop_
_entity_poly.entity_id
_entity_poly.type
_entity_poly.pdbx_seq_one_letter_code
_entity_poly.pdbx_strand_id
1 'polypeptide(L)'
;MHEVLYAYWDAGVTVVKEEFKEPADHIAIEFQFMSYLCRKAKEALEKNDKENLLKFLRKQEDFMEKHLIKWVPQLAGDIQESADTDFYKGFGKILGRYVQYDREVIGTLIKETQSFT
;
A
#
# COMPACT_ATOMS: atom_id res chain seq x y z
N MET A 1 4.08 -15.27 -1.35
CA MET A 1 3.55 -15.40 -2.72
C MET A 1 2.04 -15.61 -2.78
N HIS A 2 1.44 -16.60 -2.09
CA HIS A 2 -0.04 -16.76 -2.11
C HIS A 2 -0.81 -15.66 -1.33
N GLU A 3 -0.24 -15.13 -0.25
CA GLU A 3 -0.94 -14.14 0.60
C GLU A 3 -1.24 -12.81 -0.08
N VAL A 4 -0.33 -12.32 -0.93
CA VAL A 4 -0.55 -11.05 -1.66
C VAL A 4 -1.72 -11.16 -2.65
N LEU A 5 -1.86 -12.32 -3.30
CA LEU A 5 -2.97 -12.59 -4.22
C LEU A 5 -4.31 -12.66 -3.48
N TYR A 6 -4.34 -13.22 -2.27
CA TYR A 6 -5.56 -13.19 -1.45
C TYR A 6 -5.99 -11.77 -1.10
N ALA A 7 -5.05 -10.88 -0.74
CA ALA A 7 -5.37 -9.48 -0.49
C ALA A 7 -5.97 -8.80 -1.73
N TYR A 8 -5.43 -9.10 -2.93
CA TYR A 8 -5.97 -8.58 -4.18
C TYR A 8 -7.39 -9.09 -4.44
N TRP A 9 -7.62 -10.40 -4.34
CA TRP A 9 -8.93 -10.99 -4.59
C TRP A 9 -9.99 -10.54 -3.58
N ASP A 10 -9.63 -10.44 -2.30
CA ASP A 10 -10.51 -9.95 -1.23
C ASP A 10 -10.88 -8.45 -1.41
N ALA A 11 -10.08 -7.70 -2.16
CA ALA A 11 -10.38 -6.35 -2.60
C ALA A 11 -11.09 -6.28 -3.97
N GLY A 12 -11.35 -7.42 -4.61
CA GLY A 12 -11.98 -7.49 -5.93
C GLY A 12 -11.04 -7.19 -7.10
N VAL A 13 -9.73 -7.35 -6.91
CA VAL A 13 -8.70 -7.15 -7.93
C VAL A 13 -8.20 -8.50 -8.44
N THR A 14 -8.19 -8.67 -9.77
CA THR A 14 -7.60 -9.84 -10.43
C THR A 14 -6.31 -9.43 -11.12
N VAL A 15 -5.22 -10.15 -10.86
CA VAL A 15 -3.95 -9.95 -11.58
C VAL A 15 -4.00 -10.71 -12.89
N VAL A 16 -4.00 -9.99 -14.01
CA VAL A 16 -3.99 -10.57 -15.35
C VAL A 16 -2.55 -10.69 -15.83
N LYS A 17 -2.05 -11.93 -15.95
CA LYS A 17 -0.64 -12.22 -16.32
C LYS A 17 -0.24 -11.71 -17.70
N GLU A 18 -1.19 -11.47 -18.60
CA GLU A 18 -0.89 -10.96 -19.95
C GLU A 18 -0.50 -9.47 -19.93
N GLU A 19 -0.91 -8.72 -18.91
CA GLU A 19 -0.61 -7.28 -18.78
C GLU A 19 0.66 -7.01 -17.95
N PHE A 20 1.06 -7.93 -17.08
CA PHE A 20 2.21 -7.78 -16.18
C PHE A 20 3.17 -8.97 -16.29
N LYS A 21 4.39 -8.69 -16.75
CA LYS A 21 5.49 -9.66 -16.78
C LYS A 21 6.10 -9.90 -15.40
N GLU A 22 5.89 -8.97 -14.47
CA GLU A 22 6.47 -9.03 -13.13
C GLU A 22 5.65 -9.91 -12.17
N PRO A 23 6.28 -10.51 -11.15
CA PRO A 23 5.60 -11.23 -10.08
C PRO A 23 4.59 -10.35 -9.31
N ALA A 24 3.55 -10.96 -8.74
CA ALA A 24 2.49 -10.25 -8.02
C ALA A 24 2.96 -9.51 -6.75
N ASP A 25 4.11 -9.90 -6.20
CA ASP A 25 4.80 -9.29 -5.06
C ASP A 25 5.89 -8.28 -5.49
N HIS A 26 5.96 -7.92 -6.77
CA HIS A 26 6.80 -6.83 -7.22
C HIS A 26 6.33 -5.50 -6.61
N ILE A 27 7.26 -4.70 -6.06
CA ILE A 27 6.97 -3.45 -5.36
C ILE A 27 6.01 -2.52 -6.12
N ALA A 28 6.19 -2.40 -7.44
CA ALA A 28 5.33 -1.57 -8.27
C ALA A 28 3.86 -2.05 -8.28
N ILE A 29 3.64 -3.37 -8.27
CA ILE A 29 2.29 -3.97 -8.23
C ILE A 29 1.69 -3.77 -6.83
N GLU A 30 2.46 -3.97 -5.76
CA GLU A 30 2.00 -3.74 -4.38
C GLU A 30 1.60 -2.26 -4.16
N PHE A 31 2.37 -1.30 -4.66
CA PHE A 31 2.00 0.13 -4.59
C PHE A 31 0.83 0.50 -5.50
N GLN A 32 0.70 -0.13 -6.66
CA GLN A 32 -0.47 0.05 -7.51
C GLN A 32 -1.75 -0.43 -6.80
N PHE A 33 -1.66 -1.53 -6.05
CA PHE A 33 -2.74 -2.02 -5.21
C PHE A 33 -3.09 -1.05 -4.08
N MET A 34 -2.10 -0.51 -3.36
CA MET A 34 -2.36 0.54 -2.36
C MET A 34 -3.06 1.75 -2.98
N SER A 35 -2.62 2.21 -4.15
CA SER A 35 -3.28 3.29 -4.88
C SER A 35 -4.74 2.96 -5.23
N TYR A 36 -5.03 1.70 -5.58
CA TYR A 36 -6.40 1.22 -5.81
C TYR A 36 -7.26 1.31 -4.55
N LEU A 37 -6.74 0.85 -3.40
CA LEU A 37 -7.47 0.93 -2.13
C LEU A 37 -7.73 2.39 -1.71
N CYS A 38 -6.76 3.29 -1.90
CA CYS A 38 -6.94 4.72 -1.65
C CYS A 38 -8.06 5.33 -2.50
N ARG A 39 -8.13 4.96 -3.79
CA ARG A 39 -9.22 5.38 -4.69
C ARG A 39 -10.57 4.88 -4.20
N LYS A 40 -10.66 3.63 -3.75
CA LYS A 40 -11.89 3.06 -3.20
C LYS A 40 -12.34 3.73 -1.90
N ALA A 41 -11.41 4.03 -0.99
CA ALA A 41 -11.69 4.80 0.21
C ALA A 41 -12.21 6.20 -0.13
N LYS A 42 -11.58 6.89 -1.09
CA LYS A 42 -12.03 8.20 -1.58
C LYS A 42 -13.45 8.15 -2.18
N GLU A 43 -13.74 7.17 -3.04
CA GLU A 43 -15.07 6.98 -3.63
C GLU A 43 -16.15 6.77 -2.55
N ALA A 44 -15.83 6.05 -1.46
CA ALA A 44 -16.74 5.85 -0.34
C ALA A 44 -16.95 7.14 0.46
N LEU A 45 -15.87 7.90 0.72
CA LEU A 45 -15.94 9.20 1.38
C LEU A 45 -16.84 10.19 0.60
N GLU A 46 -16.67 10.29 -0.72
CA GLU A 46 -17.48 11.18 -1.57
C GLU A 46 -18.97 10.81 -1.56
N LYS A 47 -19.30 9.54 -1.28
CA LYS A 47 -20.68 9.04 -1.14
C LYS A 47 -21.22 9.13 0.28
N ASN A 48 -20.45 9.64 1.24
CA ASN A 48 -20.73 9.56 2.67
C ASN A 48 -20.98 8.11 3.18
N ASP A 49 -20.36 7.13 2.53
CA ASP A 49 -20.45 5.71 2.88
C ASP A 49 -19.34 5.37 3.88
N LYS A 50 -19.63 5.63 5.15
CA LYS A 50 -18.70 5.44 6.26
C LYS A 50 -18.25 3.98 6.43
N GLU A 51 -19.14 3.03 6.16
CA GLU A 51 -18.83 1.60 6.31
C GLU A 51 -17.80 1.16 5.28
N ASN A 52 -18.01 1.49 4.00
CA ASN A 52 -17.03 1.16 2.96
C ASN A 52 -15.74 1.97 3.10
N LEU A 53 -15.80 3.23 3.55
CA LEU A 53 -14.60 4.00 3.86
C LEU A 53 -13.73 3.27 4.89
N LEU A 54 -14.32 2.87 6.03
CA LEU A 54 -13.61 2.14 7.07
C LEU A 54 -13.09 0.80 6.57
N LYS A 55 -13.89 0.06 5.79
CA LYS A 55 -13.49 -1.20 5.17
C LYS A 55 -12.23 -1.05 4.31
N PHE A 56 -12.18 -0.06 3.43
CA PHE A 56 -11.02 0.13 2.54
C PHE A 56 -9.79 0.68 3.29
N LEU A 57 -9.97 1.53 4.31
CA LEU A 57 -8.87 1.93 5.19
C LEU A 57 -8.27 0.75 5.96
N ARG A 58 -9.10 -0.17 6.47
CA ARG A 58 -8.63 -1.39 7.14
C ARG A 58 -7.88 -2.32 6.18
N LYS A 59 -8.33 -2.45 4.93
CA LYS A 59 -7.57 -3.19 3.90
C LYS A 59 -6.20 -2.56 3.62
N GLN A 60 -6.11 -1.22 3.61
CA GLN A 60 -4.81 -0.52 3.49
C GLN A 60 -3.90 -0.82 4.69
N GLU A 61 -4.44 -0.73 5.91
CA GLU A 61 -3.71 -1.04 7.15
C GLU A 61 -3.19 -2.49 7.14
N ASP A 62 -4.07 -3.45 6.85
CA ASP A 62 -3.74 -4.86 6.76
C ASP A 62 -2.63 -5.12 5.74
N PHE A 63 -2.74 -4.53 4.54
CA PHE A 63 -1.75 -4.74 3.48
C PHE A 63 -0.40 -4.09 3.82
N MET A 64 -0.43 -2.87 4.38
CA MET A 64 0.75 -2.15 4.84
C MET A 64 1.52 -2.97 5.89
N GLU A 65 0.82 -3.49 6.91
CA GLU A 65 1.44 -4.22 8.03
C GLU A 65 1.93 -5.61 7.66
N LYS A 66 1.19 -6.34 6.81
CA LYS A 66 1.51 -7.72 6.43
C LYS A 66 2.52 -7.80 5.29
N HIS A 67 2.58 -6.79 4.42
CA HIS A 67 3.44 -6.81 3.23
C HIS A 67 4.47 -5.68 3.25
N LEU A 68 4.08 -4.43 2.99
CA LEU A 68 5.03 -3.35 2.70
C LEU A 68 6.02 -3.09 3.85
N ILE A 69 5.55 -3.01 5.10
CA ILE A 69 6.41 -2.74 6.25
C ILE A 69 7.41 -3.88 6.51
N LYS A 70 7.12 -5.12 6.07
CA LYS A 70 7.98 -6.28 6.35
C LYS A 70 9.29 -6.26 5.59
N TRP A 71 9.34 -5.62 4.43
CA TRP A 71 10.48 -5.78 3.52
C TRP A 71 10.89 -4.48 2.82
N VAL A 72 9.97 -3.54 2.58
CA VAL A 72 10.29 -2.29 1.87
C VAL A 72 11.33 -1.43 2.62
N PRO A 73 11.34 -1.33 3.97
CA PRO A 73 12.40 -0.61 4.67
C PRO A 73 13.80 -1.18 4.40
N GLN A 74 13.94 -2.51 4.29
CA GLN A 74 15.20 -3.15 3.96
C GLN A 74 15.59 -2.84 2.51
N LEU A 75 14.68 -3.04 1.56
CA LEU A 75 14.92 -2.68 0.15
C LEU A 75 15.34 -1.22 0.01
N ALA A 76 14.69 -0.30 0.73
CA ALA A 76 15.02 1.12 0.73
C ALA A 76 16.45 1.39 1.24
N GLY A 77 16.94 0.62 2.22
CA GLY A 77 18.34 0.63 2.66
C GLY A 77 19.28 0.11 1.57
N ASP A 78 18.97 -1.06 1.01
CA ASP A 78 19.78 -1.70 -0.03
C ASP A 78 19.94 -0.80 -1.27
N ILE A 79 18.87 -0.11 -1.68
CA ILE A 79 18.90 0.88 -2.77
C ILE A 79 19.84 2.04 -2.44
N GLN A 80 19.84 2.53 -1.19
CA GLN A 80 20.71 3.64 -0.79
C GLN A 80 22.19 3.25 -0.80
N GLU A 81 22.50 2.01 -0.41
CA GLU A 81 23.86 1.49 -0.35
C GLU A 81 24.39 1.09 -1.72
N SER A 82 23.55 0.49 -2.56
CA SER A 82 23.99 -0.22 -3.78
C SER A 82 23.74 0.53 -5.09
N ALA A 83 22.89 1.57 -5.10
CA ALA A 83 22.59 2.27 -6.34
C ALA A 83 23.78 3.08 -6.88
N ASP A 84 24.00 3.04 -8.19
CA ASP A 84 25.08 3.78 -8.85
C ASP A 84 24.80 5.28 -8.96
N THR A 85 23.52 5.69 -8.89
CA THR A 85 23.10 7.08 -9.11
C THR A 85 22.47 7.69 -7.87
N ASP A 86 22.77 8.98 -7.65
CA ASP A 86 22.17 9.75 -6.55
C ASP A 86 20.65 9.83 -6.63
N PHE A 87 20.09 9.71 -7.83
CA PHE A 87 18.64 9.64 -8.04
C PHE A 87 18.02 8.46 -7.27
N TYR A 88 18.51 7.24 -7.49
CA TYR A 88 17.97 6.06 -6.81
C TYR A 88 18.32 6.02 -5.33
N LYS A 89 19.50 6.52 -4.92
CA LYS A 89 19.80 6.71 -3.49
C LYS A 89 18.81 7.66 -2.81
N GLY A 90 18.48 8.76 -3.47
CA GLY A 90 17.45 9.70 -3.03
C GLY A 90 16.08 9.04 -2.94
N PHE A 91 15.72 8.25 -3.96
CA PHE A 91 14.47 7.48 -3.96
C PHE A 91 14.37 6.50 -2.79
N GLY A 92 15.43 5.74 -2.49
CA GLY A 92 15.47 4.85 -1.33
C GLY A 92 15.22 5.58 0.00
N LYS A 93 15.80 6.78 0.18
CA LYS A 93 15.54 7.62 1.37
C LYS A 93 14.07 7.99 1.52
N ILE A 94 13.44 8.39 0.41
CA ILE A 94 12.02 8.78 0.39
C ILE A 94 11.15 7.56 0.66
N LEU A 95 11.41 6.45 -0.04
CA LEU A 95 10.64 5.21 0.06
C LEU A 95 10.60 4.66 1.49
N GLY A 96 11.75 4.56 2.16
CA GLY A 96 11.84 4.04 3.52
C GLY A 96 11.08 4.89 4.54
N ARG A 97 11.07 6.22 4.36
CA ARG A 97 10.28 7.14 5.21
C ARG A 97 8.79 7.12 4.87
N TYR A 98 8.46 7.05 3.58
CA TYR A 98 7.10 7.05 3.08
C TYR A 98 6.29 5.93 3.72
N VAL A 99 6.79 4.69 3.71
CA VAL A 99 6.01 3.54 4.23
C VAL A 99 5.69 3.66 5.72
N GLN A 100 6.60 4.22 6.52
CA GLN A 100 6.34 4.48 7.95
C GLN A 100 5.31 5.59 8.14
N TYR A 101 5.46 6.68 7.39
CA TYR A 101 4.53 7.80 7.44
C TYR A 101 3.10 7.39 7.00
N ASP A 102 2.98 6.65 5.90
CA ASP A 102 1.70 6.22 5.34
C ASP A 102 0.96 5.27 6.32
N ARG A 103 1.70 4.39 6.99
CA ARG A 103 1.17 3.55 8.08
C ARG A 103 0.55 4.39 9.20
N GLU A 104 1.22 5.45 9.64
CA GLU A 104 0.71 6.35 10.69
C GLU A 104 -0.53 7.14 10.23
N VAL A 105 -0.53 7.60 8.97
CA VAL A 105 -1.66 8.31 8.36
C VAL A 105 -2.88 7.39 8.30
N ILE A 106 -2.73 6.16 7.81
CA ILE A 106 -3.84 5.18 7.76
C ILE A 106 -4.44 4.97 9.15
N GLY A 107 -3.60 4.76 10.17
CA GLY A 107 -4.05 4.58 11.55
C GLY A 107 -4.80 5.80 12.11
N THR A 108 -4.40 7.00 11.71
CA THR A 108 -5.08 8.25 12.07
C THR A 108 -6.45 8.35 11.39
N LEU A 109 -6.51 8.12 10.07
CA LEU A 109 -7.76 8.16 9.29
C LEU A 109 -8.80 7.16 9.79
N ILE A 110 -8.36 5.96 10.21
CA ILE A 110 -9.23 4.95 10.80
C ILE A 110 -9.85 5.47 12.10
N LYS A 111 -9.04 6.03 13.01
CA LYS A 111 -9.52 6.56 14.30
C LYS A 111 -10.51 7.69 14.08
N GLU A 112 -10.18 8.65 13.22
CA GLU A 112 -11.06 9.77 12.88
C GLU A 112 -12.39 9.27 12.33
N THR A 113 -12.36 8.33 11.38
CA THR A 113 -13.57 7.73 10.82
C THR A 113 -14.42 7.09 11.92
N GLN A 114 -13.83 6.37 12.88
CA GLN A 114 -14.57 5.75 13.98
C GLN A 114 -15.17 6.77 14.97
N SER A 115 -14.52 7.90 15.21
CA SER A 115 -14.96 8.93 16.16
C SER A 115 -16.22 9.71 15.75
N PHE A 116 -16.65 9.67 14.50
CA PHE A 116 -17.93 10.27 14.05
C PHE A 116 -19.16 9.38 14.36
N THR A 117 -19.21 8.73 15.51
CA THR A 117 -20.32 7.86 15.94
C THR A 117 -20.89 8.38 17.25
#